data_AF-A0A7S1KX09-F1
#
_entry.id   AF-A0A7S1KX09-F1
#
_cell.length_a   1.000
_cell.length_b   1.000
_cell.length_c   1.000
_cell.angle_alpha   90.00
_cell.angle_beta   90.00
_cell.angle_gamma   90.00
#
_symmetry.space_group_name_H-M   'P 1'
#
loop_
_entity.id
_entity.type
_entity.pdbx_description
1 polymer ?
#
loop_
_entity_poly.entity_id
_entity_poly.type
_entity_poly.pdbx_seq_one_letter_code
_entity_poly.pdbx_strand_id
1 'polypeptide(L)'
;MRLKTPTRVGSPPEDVAGPEETCPLRAVCSVVQDMLLLKYGVQMDEADFVSKAKVRCDPSARSLPERLAEALNEEPALRVKDVGHERLLQVQLRIVAVSTFAELRGFVRRWPGTACAVTSVAVGASGRKAHLVAAYRESYGSQRALVGRTWMKSTGQPGQLHTFSEDDFNGAVVLDPVIVRVLKYESEPNRMLDLHIPPVSLEYECTHKHQATEVDFATSVCSVLADVAPRPGDSCPGDAAARGSAFISDVMSRHL
;
A
#
# COMPACT_ATOMS: atom_id res chain seq x y z
N MET A 1 -61.42 5.35 30.52
CA MET A 1 -60.62 5.94 29.43
C MET A 1 -59.42 5.03 29.18
N ARG A 2 -59.33 4.39 28.00
CA ARG A 2 -58.29 3.40 27.70
C ARG A 2 -57.01 4.10 27.23
N LEU A 3 -55.92 3.89 27.97
CA LEU A 3 -54.57 4.32 27.62
C LEU A 3 -54.11 3.57 26.36
N LYS A 4 -53.78 4.31 25.30
CA LYS A 4 -53.11 3.81 24.10
C LYS A 4 -51.61 3.71 24.39
N THR A 5 -51.08 2.49 24.45
CA THR A 5 -49.64 2.21 24.43
C THR A 5 -49.12 2.36 22.99
N PRO A 6 -48.00 3.04 22.73
CA PRO A 6 -47.42 3.10 21.40
C PRO A 6 -46.65 1.79 21.12
N THR A 7 -47.11 1.06 20.13
CA THR A 7 -46.41 -0.10 19.54
C THR A 7 -45.15 0.40 18.83
N ARG A 8 -43.98 0.13 19.42
CA ARG A 8 -42.67 0.41 18.82
C ARG A 8 -42.46 -0.59 17.69
N VAL A 9 -42.65 -0.15 16.45
CA VAL A 9 -42.31 -0.91 15.24
C VAL A 9 -40.79 -1.08 15.23
N GLY A 10 -40.33 -2.29 15.53
CA GLY A 10 -38.94 -2.68 15.31
C GLY A 10 -38.71 -2.73 13.80
N SER A 11 -37.87 -1.82 13.31
CA SER A 11 -37.26 -1.96 11.99
C SER A 11 -36.45 -3.28 11.96
N PRO A 12 -36.52 -4.07 10.88
CA PRO A 12 -35.68 -5.25 10.71
C PRO A 12 -34.19 -4.83 10.73
N PRO A 13 -33.26 -5.74 11.08
CA PRO A 13 -31.84 -5.44 10.98
C PRO A 13 -31.54 -5.05 9.52
N GLU A 14 -30.86 -3.92 9.35
CA GLU A 14 -30.31 -3.51 8.05
C GLU A 14 -29.57 -4.71 7.46
N ASP A 15 -30.02 -5.17 6.28
CA ASP A 15 -29.31 -6.15 5.48
C ASP A 15 -27.86 -5.69 5.38
N VAL A 16 -26.97 -6.42 6.06
CA VAL A 16 -25.53 -6.25 5.95
C VAL A 16 -25.23 -6.34 4.47
N ALA A 17 -24.93 -5.18 3.86
CA ALA A 17 -24.68 -5.06 2.43
C ALA A 17 -23.82 -6.24 2.00
N GLY A 18 -24.40 -7.10 1.15
CA GLY A 18 -23.75 -8.33 0.75
C GLY A 18 -22.34 -8.02 0.24
N PRO A 19 -21.40 -8.98 0.33
CA PRO A 19 -19.99 -8.80 -0.04
C PRO A 19 -19.76 -8.38 -1.52
N GLU A 20 -20.79 -8.12 -2.31
CA GLU A 20 -20.71 -8.07 -3.76
C GLU A 20 -20.35 -6.71 -4.36
N GLU A 21 -20.37 -5.62 -3.60
CA GLU A 21 -20.20 -4.26 -4.14
C GLU A 21 -18.95 -3.54 -3.63
N THR A 22 -17.76 -4.12 -3.79
CA THR A 22 -16.52 -3.38 -3.53
C THR A 22 -16.10 -2.54 -4.75
N CYS A 23 -15.47 -1.38 -4.53
CA CYS A 23 -14.90 -0.53 -5.58
C CYS A 23 -13.36 -0.57 -5.56
N PRO A 24 -12.72 -1.39 -6.42
CA PRO A 24 -11.26 -1.52 -6.47
C PRO A 24 -10.52 -0.20 -6.72
N LEU A 25 -11.09 0.66 -7.57
CA LEU A 25 -10.50 1.96 -7.90
C LEU A 25 -10.41 2.90 -6.71
N ARG A 26 -11.37 2.84 -5.78
CA ARG A 26 -11.31 3.64 -4.55
C ARG A 26 -10.29 3.09 -3.56
N ALA A 27 -10.09 1.77 -3.51
CA ALA A 27 -9.01 1.18 -2.71
C ALA A 27 -7.64 1.66 -3.22
N VAL A 28 -7.42 1.64 -4.53
CA VAL A 28 -6.21 2.21 -5.14
C VAL A 28 -6.10 3.71 -4.87
N CYS A 29 -7.19 4.46 -5.05
CA CYS A 29 -7.23 5.90 -4.80
C CYS A 29 -6.81 6.22 -3.37
N SER A 30 -7.31 5.48 -2.38
CA SER A 30 -6.93 5.67 -0.98
C SER A 30 -5.45 5.42 -0.73
N VAL A 31 -4.87 4.37 -1.32
CA VAL A 31 -3.42 4.11 -1.19
C VAL A 31 -2.61 5.25 -1.81
N VAL A 32 -2.97 5.69 -3.01
CA VAL A 32 -2.29 6.80 -3.68
C VAL A 32 -2.44 8.09 -2.88
N GLN A 33 -3.62 8.36 -2.33
CA GLN A 33 -3.92 9.55 -1.53
C GLN A 33 -3.08 9.58 -0.25
N ASP A 34 -3.09 8.48 0.50
CA ASP A 34 -2.35 8.35 1.76
C ASP A 34 -0.85 8.49 1.52
N MET A 35 -0.33 7.86 0.47
CA MET A 35 1.09 7.95 0.12
C MET A 35 1.49 9.33 -0.41
N LEU A 36 0.64 10.02 -1.18
CA LEU A 36 0.89 11.41 -1.60
C LEU A 36 0.87 12.37 -0.39
N LEU A 37 -0.05 12.17 0.55
CA LEU A 37 -0.14 12.95 1.77
C LEU A 37 1.11 12.76 2.63
N LEU A 38 1.53 11.52 2.85
CA LEU A 38 2.76 11.19 3.60
C LEU A 38 4.00 11.77 2.91
N LYS A 39 4.12 11.59 1.59
CA LYS A 39 5.35 11.89 0.84
C LYS A 39 5.51 13.36 0.48
N TYR A 40 4.42 14.04 0.14
CA TYR A 40 4.46 15.40 -0.40
C TYR A 40 3.60 16.40 0.38
N GLY A 41 2.80 15.94 1.35
CA GLY A 41 1.82 16.79 2.03
C GLY A 41 0.68 17.24 1.10
N VAL A 42 0.40 16.50 0.03
CA VAL A 42 -0.58 16.88 -1.00
C VAL A 42 -1.77 15.92 -1.00
N GLN A 43 -2.97 16.48 -1.22
CA GLN A 43 -4.22 15.74 -1.39
C GLN A 43 -4.74 15.90 -2.82
N MET A 44 -5.15 14.79 -3.44
CA MET A 44 -5.82 14.78 -4.74
C MET A 44 -7.34 14.78 -4.59
N ASP A 45 -8.03 15.23 -5.64
CA ASP A 45 -9.47 15.06 -5.76
C ASP A 45 -9.80 13.60 -6.10
N GLU A 46 -10.46 12.91 -5.17
CA GLU A 46 -10.82 11.49 -5.31
C GLU A 46 -11.79 11.26 -6.48
N ALA A 47 -12.73 12.16 -6.73
CA ALA A 47 -13.72 11.99 -7.79
C ALA A 47 -13.07 12.12 -9.17
N ASP A 48 -12.16 13.08 -9.35
CA ASP A 48 -11.37 13.27 -10.56
C ASP A 48 -10.44 12.07 -10.79
N PHE A 49 -9.76 11.58 -9.74
CA PHE A 49 -8.94 10.36 -9.81
C PHE A 49 -9.77 9.17 -10.28
N VAL A 50 -10.88 8.87 -9.58
CA VAL A 50 -11.71 7.69 -9.87
C VAL A 50 -12.35 7.79 -11.25
N SER A 51 -12.76 8.98 -11.68
CA SER A 51 -13.31 9.22 -13.03
C SER A 51 -12.28 8.87 -14.10
N LYS A 52 -11.04 9.36 -13.98
CA LYS A 52 -9.96 9.10 -14.94
C LYS A 52 -9.47 7.66 -14.90
N ALA A 53 -9.37 7.07 -13.71
CA ALA A 53 -9.04 5.67 -13.50
C ALA A 53 -10.07 4.73 -14.15
N LYS A 54 -11.37 5.05 -14.10
CA LYS A 54 -12.42 4.27 -14.77
C LYS A 54 -12.25 4.21 -16.29
N VAL A 55 -11.74 5.28 -16.89
CA VAL A 55 -11.52 5.38 -18.35
C VAL A 55 -10.30 4.54 -18.77
N ARG A 56 -9.27 4.44 -17.92
CA ARG A 56 -8.06 3.65 -18.22
C ARG A 56 -8.19 2.17 -17.92
N CYS A 57 -8.89 1.82 -16.86
CA CYS A 57 -8.89 0.46 -16.34
C CYS A 57 -10.10 -0.32 -16.85
N ASP A 58 -9.84 -1.33 -17.69
CA ASP A 58 -10.84 -2.30 -18.10
C ASP A 58 -11.46 -3.02 -16.90
N PRO A 59 -12.75 -3.41 -16.96
CA PRO A 59 -13.40 -4.15 -15.88
C PRO A 59 -12.66 -5.42 -15.46
N SER A 60 -11.99 -6.10 -16.41
CA SER A 60 -11.19 -7.31 -16.18
C SER A 60 -9.87 -7.05 -15.44
N ALA A 61 -9.27 -5.86 -15.60
CA ALA A 61 -8.05 -5.48 -14.91
C ALA A 61 -8.31 -5.12 -13.44
N ARG A 62 -9.53 -4.72 -13.08
CA ARG A 62 -9.89 -4.23 -11.74
C ARG A 62 -9.87 -5.27 -10.64
N SER A 63 -9.77 -6.56 -10.97
CA SER A 63 -9.69 -7.65 -9.98
C SER A 63 -8.27 -8.05 -9.61
N LEU A 64 -7.26 -7.61 -10.37
CA LEU A 64 -5.85 -7.96 -10.15
C LEU A 64 -5.07 -6.68 -9.82
N PRO A 65 -4.41 -6.59 -8.64
CA PRO A 65 -3.70 -5.37 -8.22
C PRO A 65 -2.65 -4.91 -9.23
N GLU A 66 -1.88 -5.85 -9.82
CA GLU A 66 -0.81 -5.59 -10.79
C GLU A 66 -1.35 -4.95 -12.06
N ARG A 67 -2.27 -5.63 -12.74
CA ARG A 67 -2.89 -5.11 -13.97
C ARG A 67 -3.58 -3.76 -13.75
N LEU A 68 -4.19 -3.59 -12.58
CA LEU A 68 -4.84 -2.34 -12.23
C LEU A 68 -3.83 -1.19 -12.09
N ALA A 69 -2.71 -1.45 -11.40
CA ALA A 69 -1.64 -0.48 -11.22
C ALA A 69 -0.95 -0.15 -12.56
N GLU A 70 -0.69 -1.16 -13.39
CA GLU A 70 -0.11 -1.00 -14.73
C GLU A 70 -0.99 -0.12 -15.63
N ALA A 71 -2.29 -0.41 -15.69
CA ALA A 71 -3.24 0.37 -16.49
C ALA A 71 -3.30 1.85 -16.06
N LEU A 72 -3.13 2.13 -14.76
CA LEU A 72 -3.06 3.51 -14.26
C LEU A 72 -1.77 4.22 -14.68
N ASN A 73 -0.69 3.46 -14.87
CA ASN A 73 0.63 3.97 -15.23
C ASN A 73 0.88 4.06 -16.75
N GLU A 74 -0.10 3.68 -17.58
CA GLU A 74 -0.02 3.82 -19.04
C GLU A 74 0.16 5.29 -19.46
N GLU A 75 0.91 5.49 -20.55
CA GLU A 75 1.17 6.81 -21.12
C GLU A 75 -0.06 7.37 -21.85
N PRO A 76 -0.40 8.67 -21.67
CA PRO A 76 0.29 9.66 -20.85
C PRO A 76 0.09 9.43 -19.35
N ALA A 77 1.06 9.76 -18.50
CA ALA A 77 0.92 9.67 -17.03
C ALA A 77 -0.38 10.31 -16.49
N LEU A 78 -0.90 9.77 -15.39
CA LEU A 78 -2.20 10.15 -14.85
C LEU A 78 -2.18 11.60 -14.35
N ARG A 79 -3.04 12.45 -14.89
CA ARG A 79 -3.19 13.84 -14.46
C ARG A 79 -4.41 13.98 -13.57
N VAL A 80 -4.25 14.38 -12.33
CA VAL A 80 -5.34 14.45 -11.33
C VAL A 80 -5.36 15.83 -10.69
N LYS A 81 -6.54 16.39 -10.43
CA LYS A 81 -6.67 17.66 -9.72
C LYS A 81 -6.28 17.50 -8.25
N ASP A 82 -5.76 18.56 -7.65
CA ASP A 82 -5.68 18.64 -6.19
C ASP A 82 -7.07 18.89 -5.58
N VAL A 83 -7.22 18.67 -4.28
CA VAL A 83 -8.50 18.85 -3.57
C VAL A 83 -9.05 20.28 -3.69
N GLY A 84 -8.16 21.28 -3.79
CA GLY A 84 -8.51 22.68 -4.00
C GLY A 84 -8.95 23.01 -5.41
N HIS A 85 -8.79 22.09 -6.38
CA HIS A 85 -9.03 22.31 -7.81
C HIS A 85 -8.19 23.46 -8.41
N GLU A 86 -7.09 23.83 -7.77
CA GLU A 86 -6.21 24.91 -8.21
C GLU A 86 -5.06 24.39 -9.08
N ARG A 87 -4.68 23.13 -8.87
CA ARG A 87 -3.52 22.50 -9.49
C ARG A 87 -3.87 21.18 -10.13
N LEU A 88 -3.12 20.81 -11.17
CA LEU A 88 -3.17 19.52 -11.81
C LEU A 88 -1.84 18.79 -11.57
N LEU A 89 -1.92 17.69 -10.85
CA LEU A 89 -0.81 16.82 -10.50
C LEU A 89 -0.65 15.76 -11.59
N GLN A 90 0.50 15.72 -12.26
CA GLN A 90 0.86 14.57 -13.10
C GLN A 90 1.57 13.55 -12.21
N VAL A 91 0.92 12.41 -12.01
CA VAL A 91 1.36 11.34 -11.09
C VAL A 91 1.76 10.11 -11.90
N GLN A 92 2.92 9.57 -11.57
CA GLN A 92 3.39 8.28 -12.03
C GLN A 92 3.45 7.32 -10.84
N LEU A 93 3.06 6.07 -11.03
CA LEU A 93 3.09 5.06 -9.98
C LEU A 93 4.35 4.21 -10.12
N ARG A 94 5.18 4.17 -9.08
CA ARG A 94 6.18 3.09 -8.94
C ARG A 94 5.47 1.89 -8.34
N ILE A 95 5.57 0.76 -9.03
CA ILE A 95 4.81 -0.46 -8.76
C ILE A 95 5.81 -1.50 -8.26
N VAL A 96 5.56 -2.04 -7.08
CA VAL A 96 6.30 -3.21 -6.58
C VAL A 96 5.30 -4.33 -6.35
N ALA A 97 5.37 -5.37 -7.19
CA ALA A 97 4.59 -6.58 -7.01
C ALA A 97 5.07 -7.32 -5.75
N VAL A 98 4.11 -7.79 -4.95
CA VAL A 98 4.36 -8.47 -3.69
C VAL A 98 3.73 -9.85 -3.76
N SER A 99 4.59 -10.86 -3.66
CA SER A 99 4.23 -12.26 -3.90
C SER A 99 3.92 -13.02 -2.61
N THR A 100 4.43 -12.55 -1.48
CA THR A 100 4.22 -13.20 -0.17
C THR A 100 3.55 -12.27 0.83
N PHE A 101 2.79 -12.86 1.76
CA PHE A 101 2.17 -12.10 2.84
C PHE A 101 3.22 -11.50 3.80
N ALA A 102 4.35 -12.19 3.99
CA ALA A 102 5.46 -11.71 4.80
C ALA A 102 6.09 -10.43 4.24
N GLU A 103 6.31 -10.37 2.92
CA GLU A 103 6.75 -9.16 2.22
C GLU A 103 5.74 -8.02 2.44
N LEU A 104 4.45 -8.28 2.16
CA LEU A 104 3.39 -7.28 2.33
C LEU A 104 3.38 -6.71 3.75
N ARG A 105 3.44 -7.58 4.75
CA ARG A 105 3.51 -7.16 6.16
C ARG A 105 4.73 -6.30 6.45
N GLY A 106 5.89 -6.63 5.87
CA GLY A 106 7.09 -5.80 5.95
C GLY A 106 6.89 -4.39 5.39
N PHE A 107 6.17 -4.24 4.26
CA PHE A 107 5.80 -2.93 3.73
C PHE A 107 4.85 -2.17 4.66
N VAL A 108 3.77 -2.82 5.09
CA VAL A 108 2.74 -2.21 5.94
C VAL A 108 3.26 -1.78 7.30
N ARG A 109 4.19 -2.54 7.89
CA ARG A 109 4.80 -2.23 9.20
C ARG A 109 5.57 -0.91 9.19
N ARG A 110 6.10 -0.49 8.04
CA ARG A 110 6.88 0.75 7.93
C ARG A 110 6.04 2.00 8.08
N TRP A 111 4.77 1.92 7.69
CA TRP A 111 3.88 3.07 7.63
C TRP A 111 2.57 2.77 8.37
N PRO A 112 2.61 2.51 9.69
CA PRO A 112 1.43 2.10 10.41
C PRO A 112 0.37 3.19 10.37
N GLY A 113 -0.78 2.89 9.77
CA GLY A 113 -1.89 3.84 9.63
C GLY A 113 -1.95 4.57 8.29
N THR A 114 -0.96 4.39 7.42
CA THR A 114 -0.96 4.90 6.04
C THR A 114 -1.16 3.72 5.10
N ALA A 115 -2.15 3.78 4.21
CA ALA A 115 -2.31 2.73 3.23
C ALA A 115 -1.19 2.80 2.18
N CYS A 116 -0.35 1.77 2.08
CA CYS A 116 0.78 1.74 1.13
C CYS A 116 0.66 0.65 0.05
N ALA A 117 -0.30 -0.27 0.19
CA ALA A 117 -0.46 -1.40 -0.72
C ALA A 117 -1.92 -1.71 -1.00
N VAL A 118 -2.17 -2.18 -2.21
CA VAL A 118 -3.45 -2.74 -2.65
C VAL A 118 -3.31 -4.25 -2.69
N THR A 119 -4.17 -4.93 -1.93
CA THR A 119 -4.11 -6.38 -1.72
C THR A 119 -5.36 -7.03 -2.25
N SER A 120 -5.19 -8.15 -2.96
CA SER A 120 -6.26 -9.04 -3.35
C SER A 120 -6.52 -10.04 -2.22
N VAL A 121 -7.73 -10.03 -1.66
CA VAL A 121 -8.12 -10.84 -0.51
C VAL A 121 -9.33 -11.70 -0.87
N ALA A 122 -9.28 -13.00 -0.61
CA ALA A 122 -10.45 -13.87 -0.72
C ALA A 122 -11.41 -13.60 0.45
N VAL A 123 -12.70 -13.36 0.17
CA VAL A 123 -13.70 -13.16 1.23
C VAL A 123 -14.64 -14.35 1.30
N GLY A 124 -14.66 -14.99 2.47
CA GLY A 124 -15.58 -16.07 2.83
C GLY A 124 -15.12 -17.47 2.44
N ALA A 125 -15.73 -18.48 3.08
CA ALA A 125 -15.36 -19.89 2.93
C ALA A 125 -15.52 -20.45 1.50
N SER A 126 -16.24 -19.74 0.62
CA SER A 126 -16.40 -20.15 -0.77
C SER A 126 -15.23 -19.77 -1.67
N GLY A 127 -14.34 -18.85 -1.24
CA GLY A 127 -13.11 -18.47 -1.97
C GLY A 127 -13.32 -17.91 -3.39
N ARG A 128 -14.58 -17.67 -3.81
CA ARG A 128 -14.92 -17.44 -5.23
C ARG A 128 -14.77 -16.00 -5.69
N LYS A 129 -14.69 -15.02 -4.77
CA LYS A 129 -14.59 -13.60 -5.14
C LYS A 129 -13.47 -12.94 -4.35
N ALA A 130 -12.44 -12.51 -5.08
CA ALA A 130 -11.37 -11.71 -4.53
C ALA A 130 -11.77 -10.24 -4.51
N HIS A 131 -11.44 -9.56 -3.42
CA HIS A 131 -11.67 -8.14 -3.22
C HIS A 131 -10.34 -7.40 -3.18
N LEU A 132 -10.31 -6.20 -3.74
CA LEU A 132 -9.16 -5.31 -3.57
C LEU A 132 -9.34 -4.46 -2.33
N VAL A 133 -8.31 -4.47 -1.50
CA VAL A 133 -8.28 -3.90 -0.16
C VAL A 133 -7.08 -2.96 -0.07
N ALA A 134 -7.25 -1.78 0.51
CA ALA A 134 -6.13 -0.92 0.91
C ALA A 134 -5.60 -1.39 2.27
N ALA A 135 -4.34 -1.79 2.35
CA ALA A 135 -3.72 -2.33 3.57
C ALA A 135 -3.02 -1.24 4.39
N TYR A 136 -3.35 -1.12 5.69
CA TYR A 136 -2.94 0.02 6.55
C TYR A 136 -1.97 -0.32 7.67
N ARG A 137 -2.20 -1.45 8.36
CA ARG A 137 -1.44 -1.81 9.57
C ARG A 137 -1.55 -3.29 9.89
N GLU A 138 -0.72 -3.75 10.81
CA GLU A 138 -0.91 -5.04 11.47
C GLU A 138 -2.13 -5.01 12.40
N SER A 139 -2.77 -6.17 12.58
CA SER A 139 -3.87 -6.32 13.52
C SER A 139 -3.36 -6.31 14.95
N TYR A 140 -4.02 -5.55 15.83
CA TYR A 140 -3.68 -5.52 17.26
C TYR A 140 -3.93 -6.86 17.97
N GLY A 141 -4.87 -7.67 17.45
CA GLY A 141 -5.22 -8.97 18.04
C GLY A 141 -4.39 -10.14 17.52
N SER A 142 -3.65 -9.97 16.42
CA SER A 142 -2.85 -11.04 15.81
C SER A 142 -1.72 -10.48 14.97
N GLN A 143 -0.48 -10.82 15.33
CA GLN A 143 0.73 -10.46 14.57
C GLN A 143 0.82 -11.14 13.19
N ARG A 144 -0.10 -12.06 12.88
CA ARG A 144 -0.20 -12.77 11.60
C ARG A 144 -1.36 -12.28 10.74
N ALA A 145 -1.98 -11.16 11.11
CA ALA A 145 -3.06 -10.57 10.34
C ALA A 145 -2.77 -9.10 10.03
N LEU A 146 -3.24 -8.66 8.87
CA LEU A 146 -3.22 -7.27 8.46
C LEU A 146 -4.63 -6.70 8.52
N VAL A 147 -4.72 -5.39 8.68
CA VAL A 147 -5.97 -4.63 8.65
C VAL A 147 -6.03 -3.86 7.34
N GLY A 148 -7.14 -4.03 6.64
CA GLY A 148 -7.40 -3.31 5.42
C GLY A 148 -8.81 -2.73 5.35
N ARG A 149 -9.04 -1.91 4.33
CA ARG A 149 -10.33 -1.28 4.06
C ARG A 149 -10.77 -1.54 2.62
N THR A 150 -12.05 -1.79 2.44
CA THR A 150 -12.73 -1.79 1.14
C THR A 150 -13.60 -0.56 1.01
N TRP A 151 -14.13 -0.30 -0.19
CA TRP A 151 -15.09 0.79 -0.44
C TRP A 151 -16.34 0.24 -1.08
N MET A 152 -17.50 0.72 -0.64
CA MET A 152 -18.78 0.35 -1.24
C MET A 152 -18.93 1.03 -2.60
N LYS A 153 -19.32 0.25 -3.63
CA LYS A 153 -19.46 0.74 -5.01
C LYS A 153 -20.67 1.66 -5.17
N SER A 154 -21.78 1.34 -4.52
CA SER A 154 -23.04 2.10 -4.58
C SER A 154 -22.93 3.46 -3.91
N THR A 155 -22.36 3.53 -2.72
CA THR A 155 -22.28 4.78 -1.94
C THR A 155 -20.96 5.51 -2.12
N GLY A 156 -19.91 4.83 -2.57
CA GLY A 156 -18.54 5.34 -2.56
C GLY A 156 -17.93 5.50 -1.17
N GLN A 157 -18.65 5.12 -0.11
CA GLN A 157 -18.20 5.31 1.26
C GLN A 157 -17.14 4.26 1.64
N PRO A 158 -16.20 4.61 2.54
CA PRO A 158 -15.29 3.65 3.11
C PRO A 158 -16.08 2.57 3.87
N GLY A 159 -15.78 1.31 3.57
CA GLY A 159 -16.29 0.16 4.30
C GLY A 159 -15.61 0.01 5.66
N GLN A 160 -16.07 -0.99 6.42
CA GLN A 160 -15.46 -1.32 7.71
C GLN A 160 -14.01 -1.79 7.51
N LEU A 161 -13.16 -1.45 8.49
CA LEU A 161 -11.85 -2.08 8.61
C LEU A 161 -12.04 -3.57 8.87
N HIS A 162 -11.42 -4.42 8.07
CA HIS A 162 -11.44 -5.86 8.23
C HIS A 162 -10.03 -6.40 8.36
N THR A 163 -9.90 -7.47 9.13
CA THR A 163 -8.66 -8.22 9.26
C THR A 163 -8.60 -9.33 8.22
N PHE A 164 -7.44 -9.54 7.61
CA PHE A 164 -7.18 -10.67 6.72
C PHE A 164 -5.85 -11.33 7.07
N SER A 165 -5.77 -12.65 6.91
CA SER A 165 -4.58 -13.45 7.20
C SER A 165 -3.81 -13.79 5.91
N GLU A 166 -2.75 -14.58 6.07
CA GLU A 166 -2.01 -15.16 4.95
C GLU A 166 -2.87 -16.13 4.12
N ASP A 167 -3.83 -16.83 4.72
CA ASP A 167 -4.72 -17.76 4.02
C ASP A 167 -5.68 -17.05 3.07
N ASP A 168 -6.01 -15.79 3.36
CA ASP A 168 -6.90 -14.96 2.55
C ASP A 168 -6.14 -14.23 1.42
N PHE A 169 -4.80 -14.24 1.44
CA PHE A 169 -3.96 -13.42 0.58
C PHE A 169 -3.73 -14.06 -0.79
N ASN A 170 -4.11 -13.34 -1.87
CA ASN A 170 -3.94 -13.80 -3.25
C ASN A 170 -2.87 -13.02 -4.05
N GLY A 171 -2.24 -12.02 -3.43
CA GLY A 171 -1.28 -11.13 -4.09
C GLY A 171 -1.51 -9.67 -3.73
N ALA A 172 -0.46 -8.86 -3.83
CA ALA A 172 -0.55 -7.43 -3.60
C ALA A 172 0.40 -6.63 -4.48
N VAL A 173 0.14 -5.34 -4.53
CA VAL A 173 1.04 -4.35 -5.11
C VAL A 173 1.22 -3.21 -4.14
N VAL A 174 2.47 -2.85 -3.90
CA VAL A 174 2.83 -1.61 -3.20
C VAL A 174 2.88 -0.50 -4.24
N LEU A 175 2.25 0.62 -3.91
CA LEU A 175 2.18 1.80 -4.77
C LEU A 175 2.97 2.94 -4.13
N ASP A 176 4.02 3.39 -4.82
CA ASP A 176 4.76 4.60 -4.47
C ASP A 176 4.50 5.69 -5.54
N PRO A 177 3.55 6.61 -5.30
CA PRO A 177 3.26 7.67 -6.25
C PRO A 177 4.40 8.70 -6.31
N VAL A 178 4.70 9.16 -7.52
CA VAL A 178 5.70 10.18 -7.82
C VAL A 178 5.02 11.31 -8.59
N ILE A 179 5.05 12.51 -8.02
CA ILE A 179 4.61 13.71 -8.74
C ILE A 179 5.71 14.05 -9.74
N VAL A 180 5.43 13.90 -11.04
CA VAL A 180 6.39 14.22 -12.11
C VAL A 180 6.25 15.66 -12.59
N ARG A 181 5.04 16.24 -12.52
CA ARG A 181 4.78 17.66 -12.84
C ARG A 181 3.62 18.20 -12.02
N VAL A 182 3.64 19.49 -11.73
CA VAL A 182 2.52 20.24 -11.14
C VAL A 182 2.19 21.38 -12.07
N LEU A 183 0.94 21.46 -12.50
CA LEU A 183 0.46 22.48 -13.42
C LEU A 183 -0.59 23.36 -12.72
N LYS A 184 -0.60 24.66 -13.03
CA LYS A 184 -1.67 25.58 -12.61
C LYS A 184 -2.30 26.23 -13.82
N TYR A 185 -3.64 26.29 -13.84
CA TYR A 185 -4.37 27.01 -14.87
C TYR A 185 -4.37 28.51 -14.53
N GLU A 186 -3.90 29.34 -15.46
CA GLU A 186 -4.11 30.79 -15.37
C GLU A 186 -5.45 31.17 -16.01
N SER A 187 -6.09 32.21 -15.47
CA SER A 187 -7.39 32.71 -15.94
C SER A 187 -7.30 33.41 -17.30
N GLU A 188 -6.10 33.79 -17.76
CA GLU A 188 -5.84 34.31 -19.09
C GLU A 188 -5.59 33.16 -20.10
N PRO A 189 -5.94 33.32 -21.39
CA PRO A 189 -6.59 32.26 -22.14
C PRO A 189 -5.68 31.03 -22.30
N ASN A 190 -5.99 29.98 -21.53
CA ASN A 190 -5.45 28.62 -21.62
C ASN A 190 -3.93 28.47 -21.38
N ARG A 191 -3.30 29.38 -20.64
CA ARG A 191 -1.91 29.16 -20.22
C ARG A 191 -1.87 28.21 -19.02
N MET A 192 -1.10 27.14 -19.16
CA MET A 192 -0.72 26.29 -18.02
C MET A 192 0.68 26.67 -17.57
N LEU A 193 0.84 26.95 -16.28
CA LEU A 193 2.14 27.17 -15.66
C LEU A 193 2.65 25.88 -15.03
N ASP A 194 3.89 25.51 -15.34
CA ASP A 194 4.62 24.52 -14.56
C ASP A 194 5.03 25.13 -13.22
N LEU A 195 4.56 24.54 -12.14
CA LEU A 195 4.95 24.85 -10.78
C LEU A 195 6.08 23.94 -10.32
N HIS A 196 6.76 24.34 -9.24
CA HIS A 196 7.72 23.48 -8.58
C HIS A 196 7.05 22.25 -7.97
N ILE A 197 7.71 21.10 -8.07
CA ILE A 197 7.25 19.86 -7.44
C ILE A 197 7.49 19.99 -5.93
N PRO A 198 6.50 19.69 -5.07
CA PRO A 198 6.70 19.70 -3.63
C PRO A 198 7.87 18.79 -3.22
N PRO A 199 8.71 19.22 -2.26
CA PRO A 199 9.79 18.38 -1.76
C PRO A 199 9.22 17.13 -1.08
N VAL A 200 10.00 16.05 -1.08
CA VAL A 200 9.66 14.83 -0.35
C VAL A 200 9.81 15.08 1.15
N SER A 201 8.87 14.57 1.96
CA SER A 201 8.92 14.71 3.42
C SER A 201 10.10 13.94 4.01
N LEU A 202 10.69 14.50 5.07
CA LEU A 202 11.81 13.86 5.78
C LEU A 202 11.41 12.51 6.39
N GLU A 203 10.17 12.40 6.88
CA GLU A 203 9.61 11.15 7.40
C GLU A 203 9.60 10.04 6.35
N TYR A 204 9.25 10.39 5.10
CA TYR A 204 9.31 9.46 3.98
C TYR A 204 10.75 9.02 3.66
N GLU A 205 11.68 9.98 3.59
CA GLU A 205 13.08 9.71 3.25
C GLU A 205 13.82 8.86 4.29
N CYS A 206 13.64 9.14 5.58
CA CYS A 206 14.33 8.43 6.66
C CYS A 206 14.04 6.92 6.62
N THR A 207 12.79 6.55 6.42
CA THR A 207 12.36 5.14 6.42
C THR A 207 12.88 4.37 5.19
N HIS A 208 13.09 5.05 4.06
CA HIS A 208 13.72 4.44 2.88
C HIS A 208 15.22 4.23 3.08
N LYS A 209 15.92 5.19 3.71
CA LYS A 209 17.37 5.07 3.98
C LYS A 209 17.68 3.89 4.88
N HIS A 210 16.87 3.65 5.90
CA HIS A 210 17.05 2.51 6.81
C HIS A 210 16.98 1.16 6.10
N GLN A 211 16.14 1.01 5.07
CA GLN A 211 16.00 -0.26 4.37
C GLN A 211 17.22 -0.58 3.49
N ALA A 212 17.76 0.40 2.77
CA ALA A 212 18.96 0.20 1.98
C ALA A 212 20.11 -0.29 2.87
N THR A 213 20.28 0.35 4.03
CA THR A 213 21.32 -0.05 5.00
C THR A 213 21.09 -1.43 5.61
N GLU A 214 19.84 -1.81 5.88
CA GLU A 214 19.53 -3.11 6.49
C GLU A 214 19.73 -4.28 5.51
N VAL A 215 19.34 -4.09 4.25
CA VAL A 215 19.54 -5.10 3.19
C VAL A 215 21.02 -5.25 2.86
N ASP A 216 21.76 -4.14 2.76
CA ASP A 216 23.21 -4.17 2.55
C ASP A 216 23.92 -4.86 3.71
N PHE A 217 23.49 -4.58 4.95
CA PHE A 217 24.02 -5.23 6.14
C PHE A 217 23.71 -6.73 6.15
N ALA A 218 22.47 -7.15 5.93
CA ALA A 218 22.09 -8.56 5.90
C ALA A 218 22.81 -9.32 4.77
N THR A 219 22.97 -8.71 3.60
CA THR A 219 23.72 -9.28 2.48
C THR A 219 25.19 -9.45 2.85
N SER A 220 25.80 -8.44 3.48
CA SER A 220 27.17 -8.50 3.99
C SER A 220 27.33 -9.58 5.07
N VAL A 221 26.33 -9.78 5.93
CA VAL A 221 26.35 -10.83 6.96
C VAL A 221 26.26 -12.21 6.32
N CYS A 222 25.33 -12.40 5.39
CA CYS A 222 25.15 -13.67 4.69
C CYS A 222 26.38 -14.05 3.85
N SER A 223 27.04 -13.09 3.20
CA SER A 223 28.28 -13.38 2.45
C SER A 223 29.40 -13.85 3.38
N VAL A 224 29.57 -13.20 4.54
CA VAL A 224 30.59 -13.63 5.51
C VAL A 224 30.23 -14.99 6.13
N LEU A 225 28.96 -15.24 6.45
CA LEU A 225 28.53 -16.54 6.96
C LEU A 225 28.76 -17.67 5.93
N ALA A 226 28.56 -17.39 4.64
CA ALA A 226 28.86 -18.35 3.57
C ALA A 226 30.37 -18.65 3.48
N ASP A 227 31.23 -17.66 3.71
CA ASP A 227 32.69 -17.84 3.73
C ASP A 227 33.19 -18.59 4.99
N VAL A 228 32.45 -18.49 6.10
CA VAL A 228 32.78 -19.17 7.38
C VAL A 228 32.17 -20.57 7.47
N ALA A 229 31.16 -20.88 6.64
CA ALA A 229 30.52 -22.20 6.64
C ALA A 229 31.55 -23.30 6.29
N PRO A 230 31.70 -24.34 7.14
CA PRO A 230 32.67 -25.40 6.90
C PRO A 230 32.34 -26.13 5.59
N ARG A 231 33.35 -26.32 4.74
CA ARG A 231 33.15 -27.06 3.50
C ARG A 231 33.05 -28.56 3.81
N PRO A 232 32.22 -29.32 3.09
CA PRO A 232 32.18 -30.77 3.26
C PRO A 232 33.58 -31.37 3.05
N GLY A 233 34.17 -31.89 4.12
CA GLY A 233 35.53 -32.48 4.11
C GLY A 233 36.61 -31.69 4.87
N ASP A 234 36.31 -30.51 5.41
CA ASP A 234 37.28 -29.77 6.24
C ASP A 234 37.49 -30.46 7.60
N SER A 235 38.73 -30.85 7.88
CA SER A 235 39.13 -31.63 9.08
C SER A 235 39.67 -30.76 10.24
N CYS A 236 39.71 -29.43 10.08
CA CYS A 236 40.26 -28.51 11.09
C CYS A 236 39.22 -27.46 11.56
N PRO A 237 38.53 -27.69 12.70
CA PRO A 237 37.50 -26.78 13.22
C PRO A 237 38.04 -25.44 13.78
N GLY A 238 39.35 -25.28 13.98
CA GLY A 238 39.95 -24.09 14.60
C GLY A 238 39.84 -22.80 13.77
N ASP A 239 40.02 -22.89 12.45
CA ASP A 239 40.06 -21.70 11.57
C ASP A 239 38.67 -21.09 11.31
N ALA A 240 37.60 -21.88 11.46
CA ALA A 240 36.23 -21.37 11.35
C ALA A 240 35.85 -20.49 12.56
N ALA A 241 36.27 -20.89 13.77
CA ALA A 241 35.96 -20.16 15.00
C ALA A 241 36.65 -18.79 15.09
N ALA A 242 37.90 -18.71 14.61
CA ALA A 242 38.66 -17.46 14.54
C ALA A 242 38.01 -16.45 13.56
N ARG A 243 37.56 -16.91 12.39
CA ARG A 243 36.88 -16.08 11.39
C ARG A 243 35.50 -15.60 11.88
N GLY A 244 34.74 -16.47 12.54
CA GLY A 244 33.48 -16.09 13.17
C GLY A 244 33.64 -15.00 14.26
N SER A 245 34.67 -15.11 15.10
CA SER A 245 34.95 -14.12 16.15
C SER A 245 35.36 -12.75 15.58
N ALA A 246 36.18 -12.74 14.53
CA ALA A 246 36.57 -11.50 13.85
C ALA A 246 35.36 -10.79 13.21
N PHE A 247 34.44 -11.55 12.62
CA PHE A 247 33.22 -11.02 12.05
C PHE A 247 32.27 -10.42 13.11
N ILE A 248 32.06 -11.12 14.24
CA ILE A 248 31.24 -10.58 15.35
C ILE A 248 31.84 -9.27 15.87
N SER A 249 33.16 -9.18 15.96
CA SER A 249 33.85 -7.95 16.37
C SER A 249 33.65 -6.80 15.37
N ASP A 250 33.67 -7.06 14.07
CA ASP A 250 33.38 -6.05 13.02
C ASP A 250 31.91 -5.63 13.00
N VAL A 251 30.98 -6.55 13.27
CA VAL A 251 29.56 -6.22 13.40
C VAL A 251 29.30 -5.33 14.61
N MET A 252 29.90 -5.67 15.76
CA MET A 252 29.74 -4.90 16.99
C MET A 252 30.32 -3.48 16.88
N SER A 253 31.42 -3.30 16.14
CA SER A 253 32.06 -1.99 15.96
C SER A 253 31.29 -1.04 15.04
N ARG A 254 30.42 -1.55 14.16
CA ARG A 254 29.56 -0.73 13.28
C ARG A 254 28.25 -0.28 13.93
N HIS A 255 27.90 -0.83 15.10
CA HIS A 255 26.65 -0.56 15.81
C HIS A 255 26.83 0.18 17.15
N LEU A 256 28.07 0.53 17.52
CA LEU A 256 28.41 1.40 18.67
C LEU A 256 28.82 2.79 18.16
#